data_AF-A0A258QGH0-F1
#
_entry.id   AF-A0A258QGH0-F1
#
_cell.length_a   1.000
_cell.length_b   1.000
_cell.length_c   1.000
_cell.angle_alpha   90.00
_cell.angle_beta   90.00
_cell.angle_gamma   90.00
#
_symmetry.space_group_name_H-M   'P 1'
#
loop_
_entity.id
_entity.type
_entity.pdbx_description
1 polymer ?
#
loop_
_entity_poly.entity_id
_entity_poly.type
_entity_poly.pdbx_seq_one_letter_code
_entity_poly.pdbx_strand_id
1 'polypeptide(L)'
;MAPDALSILWPALLPAKPRIILASSGGADSLGALIWLHYQKQFGQISDVRVVSINHQIHPDSAEWSALAAAQAQHFGFKADIISVRLPQRSPEGHRSLEARARAARYAALRDYLA
;
A
#
# COMPACT_ATOMS: atom_id res chain seq x y z
N MET A 1 -10.52 25.74 9.58
CA MET A 1 -10.38 25.04 10.88
C MET A 1 -9.67 23.73 10.57
N ALA A 2 -8.36 23.68 10.79
CA ALA A 2 -7.56 22.52 10.44
C ALA A 2 -7.98 21.32 11.31
N PRO A 3 -8.03 20.09 10.77
CA PRO A 3 -8.17 18.91 11.62
C PRO A 3 -6.85 18.68 12.36
N ASP A 4 -6.64 19.44 13.44
CA ASP A 4 -5.47 19.40 14.33
C ASP A 4 -5.38 18.11 15.16
N ALA A 5 -6.32 17.18 15.04
CA ALA A 5 -6.41 16.03 15.94
C ALA A 5 -5.44 14.88 15.63
N LEU A 6 -4.72 14.87 14.50
CA LEU A 6 -3.83 13.76 14.12
C LEU A 6 -2.37 14.15 13.87
N SER A 7 -1.98 15.40 14.13
CA SER A 7 -0.57 15.80 14.19
C SER A 7 0.22 15.02 15.26
N ILE A 8 -0.48 14.37 16.19
CA ILE A 8 0.09 13.65 17.35
C ILE A 8 0.72 12.30 16.98
N LEU A 9 0.49 11.75 15.78
CA LEU A 9 1.05 10.44 15.38
C LEU A 9 1.95 10.49 14.17
N TRP A 10 2.31 11.67 13.67
CA TRP A 10 3.46 11.77 12.78
C TRP A 10 4.72 11.72 13.65
N PRO A 11 5.51 10.65 13.62
CA PRO A 11 6.70 10.59 14.45
C PRO A 11 7.59 11.77 14.08
N ALA A 12 8.11 12.49 15.07
CA ALA A 12 9.15 13.53 14.89
C ALA A 12 10.39 13.00 14.13
N LEU A 13 10.50 11.69 13.98
CA LEU A 13 11.52 10.96 13.22
C LEU A 13 11.29 10.97 11.70
N LEU A 14 10.10 11.33 11.21
CA LEU A 14 9.85 11.40 9.77
C LEU A 14 10.37 12.72 9.19
N PRO A 15 10.85 12.73 7.93
CA PRO A 15 11.16 13.95 7.21
C PRO A 15 9.97 14.93 7.25
N ALA A 16 10.26 16.24 7.19
CA ALA A 16 9.22 17.29 7.23
C ALA A 16 8.13 17.14 6.15
N LYS A 17 8.46 16.54 5.00
CA LYS A 17 7.53 16.22 3.90
C LYS A 17 7.88 14.86 3.28
N PRO A 18 7.54 13.74 3.92
CA PRO A 18 8.00 12.44 3.46
C PRO A 18 7.30 12.03 2.17
N ARG A 19 7.95 11.11 1.46
CA ARG A 19 7.36 10.37 0.35
C ARG A 19 6.80 9.08 0.90
N ILE A 20 5.57 8.74 0.52
CA ILE A 20 4.86 7.58 1.07
C ILE A 20 4.62 6.55 -0.02
N ILE A 21 4.86 5.29 0.34
CA ILE A 21 4.39 4.14 -0.44
C ILE A 21 3.20 3.54 0.32
N LEU A 22 2.03 3.58 -0.32
CA LEU A 22 0.82 2.96 0.20
C LEU A 22 0.66 1.58 -0.42
N ALA A 23 0.76 0.53 0.39
CA ALA A 23 0.35 -0.80 -0.02
C ALA A 23 -1.19 -0.86 -0.07
N SER A 24 -1.78 -1.07 -1.25
CA SER A 24 -3.24 -1.09 -1.44
C SER A 24 -3.75 -2.42 -1.98
N SER A 25 -4.80 -2.95 -1.34
CA SER A 25 -5.53 -4.12 -1.82
C SER A 25 -6.73 -3.78 -2.71
N GLY A 26 -7.08 -2.49 -2.83
CA GLY A 26 -8.30 -2.02 -3.50
C GLY A 26 -9.55 -2.02 -2.62
N GLY A 27 -9.43 -2.50 -1.37
CA GLY A 27 -10.52 -2.52 -0.39
C GLY A 27 -10.76 -1.16 0.29
N ALA A 28 -11.85 -1.10 1.07
CA ALA A 28 -12.31 0.12 1.73
C ALA A 28 -11.25 0.76 2.66
N ASP A 29 -10.53 -0.03 3.45
CA ASP A 29 -9.50 0.48 4.36
C ASP A 29 -8.36 1.18 3.59
N SER A 30 -7.88 0.54 2.52
CA SER A 30 -6.84 1.12 1.67
C SER A 30 -7.32 2.36 0.91
N LEU A 31 -8.60 2.40 0.52
CA LEU A 31 -9.20 3.58 -0.10
C LEU A 31 -9.33 4.74 0.90
N GLY A 32 -9.74 4.47 2.13
CA GLY A 32 -9.78 5.47 3.20
C GLY A 32 -8.40 6.06 3.49
N ALA A 33 -7.37 5.20 3.56
CA ALA A 33 -5.98 5.62 3.71
C ALA A 33 -5.50 6.47 2.52
N LEU A 34 -5.86 6.09 1.28
CA LEU A 34 -5.55 6.84 0.07
C LEU A 34 -6.18 8.23 0.06
N ILE A 35 -7.47 8.33 0.44
CA ILE A 35 -8.18 9.61 0.55
C ILE A 35 -7.53 10.49 1.60
N TRP A 36 -7.17 9.93 2.76
CA TRP A 36 -6.49 10.69 3.80
C TRP A 36 -5.13 11.22 3.30
N LEU A 37 -4.33 10.38 2.66
CA LEU A 37 -3.04 10.77 2.07
C LEU A 37 -3.20 11.83 0.97
N HIS A 38 -4.27 11.77 0.18
CA HIS A 38 -4.61 12.82 -0.78
C HIS A 38 -4.71 14.18 -0.10
N TYR A 39 -5.49 14.29 0.97
CA TYR A 39 -5.62 15.55 1.71
C TYR A 39 -4.30 15.98 2.36
N GLN A 40 -3.50 15.05 2.91
CA GLN A 40 -2.19 15.41 3.46
C GLN A 40 -1.24 15.98 2.39
N LYS A 41 -1.31 15.50 1.15
CA LYS A 41 -0.52 16.07 0.04
C LYS A 41 -1.03 17.47 -0.31
N GLN A 42 -2.35 17.67 -0.36
CA GLN A 42 -2.95 18.99 -0.62
C GLN A 42 -2.59 20.02 0.45
N PHE A 43 -2.49 19.60 1.72
CA PHE A 43 -2.03 20.46 2.82
C PHE A 43 -0.50 20.63 2.87
N GLY A 44 0.24 20.03 1.93
CA GLY A 44 1.70 20.15 1.86
C GLY A 44 2.46 19.42 2.97
N GLN A 45 1.81 18.50 3.69
CA GLN A 45 2.41 17.70 4.77
C GLN A 45 3.21 16.51 4.23
N ILE A 46 2.89 16.03 3.03
CA ILE A 46 3.64 14.97 2.33
C ILE A 46 4.05 15.45 0.94
N SER A 47 5.21 15.00 0.47
CA SER A 47 5.72 15.42 -0.84
C SER A 47 5.14 14.58 -1.97
N ASP A 48 4.98 13.28 -1.76
CA ASP A 48 4.46 12.39 -2.79
C ASP A 48 3.84 11.11 -2.22
N VAL A 49 2.97 10.48 -3.02
CA VAL A 49 2.41 9.16 -2.76
C VAL A 49 2.61 8.28 -3.99
N ARG A 50 3.08 7.06 -3.75
CA ARG A 50 3.06 5.96 -4.70
C ARG A 50 2.17 4.86 -4.14
N VAL A 51 1.23 4.37 -4.94
CA VAL A 51 0.38 3.24 -4.54
C VAL A 51 0.98 1.97 -5.13
N VAL A 52 1.14 0.94 -4.31
CA VAL A 52 1.64 -0.36 -4.76
C VAL A 52 0.63 -1.42 -4.40
N SER A 53 0.13 -2.15 -5.40
CA SER A 53 -0.72 -3.31 -5.18
C SER A 53 0.07 -4.59 -5.40
N ILE A 54 0.01 -5.51 -4.43
CA ILE A 54 0.68 -6.81 -4.54
C ILE A 54 -0.36 -7.86 -4.94
N ASN A 55 -0.32 -8.27 -6.20
CA ASN A 55 -1.14 -9.37 -6.70
C ASN A 55 -0.51 -10.71 -6.29
N HIS A 56 -1.07 -11.35 -5.27
CA HIS A 56 -0.61 -12.64 -4.75
C HIS A 56 -1.22 -13.86 -5.48
N GLN A 57 -2.12 -13.65 -6.45
CA GLN A 57 -2.67 -14.71 -7.32
C GLN A 57 -3.33 -15.88 -6.56
N ILE A 58 -3.86 -15.63 -5.35
CA ILE A 58 -4.58 -16.66 -4.58
C ILE A 58 -6.01 -16.79 -5.07
N HIS A 59 -6.66 -15.66 -5.34
CA HIS A 59 -8.05 -15.59 -5.79
C HIS A 59 -8.08 -15.33 -7.30
N PRO A 60 -9.02 -15.93 -8.06
CA PRO A 60 -9.20 -15.61 -9.48
C PRO A 60 -9.28 -14.11 -9.76
N ASP A 61 -9.99 -13.38 -8.91
CA ASP A 61 -10.23 -11.93 -9.07
C ASP A 61 -9.10 -11.05 -8.54
N SER A 62 -7.99 -11.63 -8.06
CA SER A 62 -6.88 -10.86 -7.49
C SER A 62 -6.25 -9.85 -8.46
N ALA A 63 -6.29 -10.15 -9.76
CA ALA A 63 -5.89 -9.21 -10.80
C ALA A 63 -6.85 -8.01 -10.90
N GLU A 64 -8.16 -8.25 -10.81
CA GLU A 64 -9.18 -7.19 -10.84
C GLU A 64 -9.06 -6.29 -9.61
N TRP A 65 -8.86 -6.85 -8.42
CA TRP A 65 -8.66 -6.06 -7.20
C TRP A 65 -7.41 -5.18 -7.27
N SER A 66 -6.34 -5.70 -7.88
CA SER A 66 -5.11 -4.92 -8.09
C SER A 66 -5.32 -3.79 -9.11
N ALA A 67 -6.09 -4.06 -10.18
CA ALA A 67 -6.47 -3.05 -11.16
C ALA A 67 -7.35 -1.96 -10.53
N LEU A 68 -8.30 -2.34 -9.66
CA LEU A 68 -9.12 -1.41 -8.90
C LEU A 68 -8.27 -0.51 -8.00
N ALA A 69 -7.29 -1.08 -7.28
CA ALA A 69 -6.36 -0.30 -6.46
C ALA A 69 -5.58 0.74 -7.28
N ALA A 70 -5.13 0.36 -8.48
CA ALA A 70 -4.45 1.27 -9.39
C ALA A 70 -5.39 2.37 -9.92
N ALA A 71 -6.62 2.02 -10.29
CA ALA A 71 -7.63 2.97 -10.76
C ALA A 71 -8.01 3.98 -9.67
N GLN A 72 -8.19 3.54 -8.42
CA GLN A 72 -8.41 4.42 -7.28
C GLN A 72 -7.27 5.41 -7.09
N ALA A 73 -6.01 4.96 -7.16
CA ALA A 73 -4.83 5.82 -7.05
C ALA A 73 -4.79 6.88 -8.17
N GLN A 74 -5.01 6.45 -9.41
CA GLN A 74 -5.00 7.33 -10.59
C GLN A 74 -6.12 8.37 -10.51
N HIS A 75 -7.30 8.00 -10.00
CA HIS A 75 -8.41 8.92 -9.77
C HIS A 75 -8.02 10.10 -8.84
N PHE A 76 -7.21 9.83 -7.81
CA PHE A 76 -6.67 10.87 -6.91
C PHE A 76 -5.38 11.53 -7.41
N GLY A 77 -4.96 11.27 -8.65
CA GLY A 77 -3.76 11.84 -9.26
C GLY A 77 -2.45 11.21 -8.81
N PHE A 78 -2.49 10.01 -8.24
CA PHE A 78 -1.31 9.28 -7.79
C PHE A 78 -0.86 8.23 -8.80
N LYS A 79 0.46 8.01 -8.87
CA LYS A 79 1.01 6.89 -9.64
C LYS A 79 0.78 5.59 -8.87
N ALA A 80 0.53 4.51 -9.61
CA ALA A 80 0.35 3.19 -9.06
C ALA A 80 1.14 2.14 -9.83
N ASP A 81 1.68 1.17 -9.09
CA ASP A 81 2.36 0.00 -9.63
C ASP A 81 1.66 -1.27 -9.12
N ILE A 82 1.56 -2.28 -9.98
CA ILE A 82 1.06 -3.60 -9.63
C ILE A 82 2.22 -4.58 -9.72
N ILE A 83 2.54 -5.24 -8.60
CA ILE A 83 3.60 -6.24 -8.53
C ILE A 83 2.94 -7.60 -8.33
N SER A 84 3.14 -8.49 -9.30
CA SER A 84 2.66 -9.87 -9.18
C SER A 84 3.71 -10.72 -8.50
N VAL A 85 3.30 -11.44 -7.44
CA VAL A 85 4.16 -12.38 -6.72
C VAL A 85 3.61 -13.78 -6.82
N ARG A 86 4.51 -14.77 -6.84
CA ARG A 86 4.15 -16.18 -6.69
C ARG A 86 4.37 -16.60 -5.25
N LEU A 87 3.38 -17.27 -4.66
CA LEU A 87 3.52 -17.77 -3.31
C LEU A 87 4.30 -19.08 -3.31
N PRO A 88 5.28 -19.24 -2.41
CA PRO A 88 5.97 -20.51 -2.27
C PRO A 88 5.00 -21.59 -1.78
N GLN A 89 5.11 -22.80 -2.35
CA GLN A 89 4.25 -23.93 -1.96
C GLN A 89 4.48 -24.39 -0.51
N ARG A 90 5.69 -24.18 0.02
CA ARG A 90 6.09 -24.43 1.41
C ARG A 90 6.87 -23.24 1.94
N SER A 91 6.72 -22.92 3.24
CA SER A 91 7.59 -21.93 3.86
C SER A 91 8.86 -22.61 4.40
N PRO A 92 10.00 -21.91 4.53
CA PRO A 92 11.22 -22.44 5.14
C PRO A 92 11.01 -23.00 6.55
N GLU A 93 9.94 -22.57 7.22
CA GLU A 93 9.59 -22.89 8.60
C GLU A 93 8.42 -23.90 8.72
N GLY A 94 8.10 -24.61 7.63
CA GLY A 94 7.03 -25.61 7.59
C GLY A 94 5.73 -25.15 6.91
N HIS A 95 4.60 -25.77 7.28
CA HIS A 95 3.27 -25.44 6.74
C HIS A 95 2.69 -24.20 7.43
N ARG A 96 3.18 -23.01 7.10
CA ARG A 96 2.47 -21.76 7.44
C ARG A 96 1.15 -21.66 6.66
N SER A 97 0.13 -21.00 7.21
CA SER A 97 -1.13 -20.78 6.50
C SER A 97 -0.93 -20.04 5.17
N LEU A 98 -1.87 -20.19 4.24
CA LEU A 98 -1.83 -19.49 2.96
C LEU A 98 -1.72 -17.97 3.14
N GLU A 99 -2.47 -17.43 4.11
CA GLU A 99 -2.44 -16.02 4.48
C GLU A 99 -1.06 -15.58 5.00
N ALA A 100 -0.42 -16.37 5.86
CA ALA A 100 0.91 -16.06 6.38
C ALA A 100 1.96 -16.03 5.25
N ARG A 101 1.87 -16.94 4.27
CA ARG A 101 2.73 -16.92 3.08
C ARG A 101 2.46 -15.71 2.20
N ALA A 102 1.20 -15.34 1.99
CA ALA A 102 0.82 -14.14 1.24
C ALA A 102 1.33 -12.86 1.90
N ARG A 103 1.21 -12.77 3.22
CA ARG A 103 1.75 -11.66 4.00
C ARG A 103 3.27 -11.57 3.86
N ALA A 104 3.99 -12.68 4.00
CA ALA A 104 5.44 -12.70 3.85
C ALA A 104 5.89 -12.25 2.44
N ALA A 105 5.25 -12.78 1.39
CA ALA A 105 5.53 -12.39 0.01
C ALA A 105 5.24 -10.91 -0.26
N ARG A 106 4.15 -10.37 0.31
CA ARG A 106 3.80 -8.94 0.22
C ARG A 106 4.90 -8.05 0.80
N TYR A 107 5.36 -8.34 2.01
CA TYR A 107 6.41 -7.53 2.64
C TYR A 107 7.77 -7.71 1.97
N ALA A 108 8.07 -8.87 1.39
CA ALA A 108 9.29 -9.05 0.59
C ALA A 108 9.26 -8.15 -0.66
N ALA A 109 8.19 -8.23 -1.45
CA ALA A 109 8.04 -7.40 -2.66
C ALA A 109 8.06 -5.90 -2.34
N LEU A 110 7.46 -5.47 -1.22
CA LEU A 110 7.50 -4.07 -0.80
C LEU A 110 8.91 -3.62 -0.39
N ARG A 111 9.72 -4.49 0.24
CA ARG A 111 11.12 -4.17 0.53
C ARG A 111 11.94 -4.06 -0.75
N ASP A 112 11.74 -4.97 -1.70
CA ASP A 112 12.45 -4.93 -2.98
C ASP A 112 12.07 -3.69 -3.79
N TYR A 113 10.82 -3.25 -3.72
CA TYR A 113 10.35 -2.00 -4.35
C TYR A 113 10.94 -0.73 -3.69
N LEU A 114 11.31 -0.80 -2.42
CA LEU A 114 11.89 0.31 -1.66
C LEU A 114 13.41 0.46 -1.84
N ALA A 115 14.10 -0.60 -2.28
CA ALA A 115 15.54 -0.64 -2.47
C ALA A 115 15.99 0.16 -3.70
#